data_AF-A0A7C7JEE0-F1
#
_entry.id   AF-A0A7C7JEE0-F1
#
_cell.length_a   1.000
_cell.length_b   1.000
_cell.length_c   1.000
_cell.angle_alpha   90.00
_cell.angle_beta   90.00
_cell.angle_gamma   90.00
#
_symmetry.space_group_name_H-M   'P 1'
#
loop_
_entity.id
_entity.type
_entity.pdbx_description
1 polymer ?
#
loop_
_entity_poly.entity_id
_entity_poly.type
_entity_poly.pdbx_seq_one_letter_code
_entity_poly.pdbx_strand_id
1 'polypeptide(L)'
;MNFNNDFRYDLEIGKEGERIVDSLFKDKRIEVKRDSWVGRTGNIAIEYESRGKPSGIATTKAEYWIIIFSREYDDKVMLVLETERLKEVARRYLLNKEIKKMGDSNTSLCVLIPLAEISNFQTKI
;
A
#
# COMPACT_ATOMS: atom_id res chain seq x y z
N MET A 1 -19.10 10.54 26.24
CA MET A 1 -17.63 10.36 26.25
C MET A 1 -17.03 11.58 26.92
N ASN A 2 -16.35 11.41 28.05
CA ASN A 2 -15.60 12.50 28.67
C ASN A 2 -14.35 12.72 27.82
N PHE A 3 -14.34 13.79 27.02
CA PHE A 3 -13.13 14.26 26.35
C PHE A 3 -12.19 14.80 27.42
N ASN A 4 -11.21 14.00 27.81
CA ASN A 4 -10.14 14.45 28.69
C ASN A 4 -9.03 15.00 27.78
N ASN A 5 -8.94 16.32 27.63
CA ASN A 5 -7.88 17.03 26.88
C ASN A 5 -6.51 16.99 27.62
N ASP A 6 -6.25 15.95 28.41
CA ASP A 6 -5.00 15.79 29.14
C ASP A 6 -3.97 15.15 28.22
N PHE A 7 -3.01 15.96 27.79
CA PHE A 7 -1.86 15.59 26.97
C PHE A 7 -1.15 14.30 27.46
N ARG A 8 -1.22 13.97 28.75
CA ARG A 8 -0.64 12.72 29.27
C ARG A 8 -1.30 11.46 28.71
N TYR A 9 -2.61 11.49 28.47
CA TYR A 9 -3.33 10.35 27.89
C TYR A 9 -3.02 10.23 26.39
N ASP A 10 -2.95 11.37 25.69
CA ASP A 10 -2.52 11.42 24.28
C ASP A 10 -1.07 10.95 24.11
N LEU A 11 -0.19 11.24 25.08
CA LEU A 11 1.20 10.80 25.09
C LEU A 11 1.33 9.27 25.22
N GLU A 12 0.52 8.63 26.07
CA GLU A 12 0.56 7.16 26.20
C GLU A 12 -0.01 6.46 24.96
N ILE A 13 -1.07 7.00 24.34
CA ILE A 13 -1.57 6.52 23.04
C ILE A 13 -0.51 6.69 21.94
N GLY A 14 0.17 7.85 21.92
CA GLY A 14 1.26 8.12 20.98
C GLY A 14 2.40 7.10 21.09
N LYS A 15 2.81 6.77 22.32
CA LYS A 15 3.83 5.73 22.58
C LYS A 15 3.40 4.35 22.10
N GLU A 16 2.11 4.00 22.23
CA GLU A 16 1.62 2.73 21.69
C GLU A 16 1.67 2.72 20.15
N GLY A 17 1.28 3.82 19.51
CA GLY A 17 1.45 3.99 18.06
C GLY A 17 2.91 3.86 17.62
N GLU A 18 3.83 4.48 18.35
CA GLU A 18 5.28 4.35 18.11
C GLU A 18 5.77 2.91 18.22
N ARG A 19 5.30 2.14 19.22
CA ARG A 19 5.63 0.71 19.36
C ARG A 19 5.14 -0.12 18.18
N ILE A 20 3.94 0.17 17.66
CA ILE A 20 3.41 -0.52 16.47
C ILE A 20 4.32 -0.24 15.27
N VAL A 21 4.69 1.02 15.05
CA VAL A 21 5.61 1.40 13.95
C VAL A 21 7.00 0.78 14.15
N ASP A 22 7.52 0.76 15.37
CA ASP A 22 8.82 0.16 15.70
C ASP A 22 8.83 -1.36 15.45
N SER A 23 7.79 -2.07 15.88
CA SER A 23 7.65 -3.52 15.63
C SER A 23 7.49 -3.83 14.14
N LEU A 24 6.78 -2.98 13.39
CA LEU A 24 6.71 -3.11 11.93
C LEU A 24 8.10 -3.17 11.32
N PHE A 25 9.01 -2.27 11.70
CA PHE A 25 10.36 -2.21 11.13
C PHE A 25 11.33 -3.25 11.71
N LYS A 26 11.14 -3.70 12.95
CA LYS A 26 12.04 -4.67 13.60
C LYS A 26 11.67 -6.13 13.33
N ASP A 27 10.38 -6.43 13.33
CA ASP A 27 9.90 -7.81 13.43
C ASP A 27 9.24 -8.31 12.15
N LYS A 28 8.91 -7.42 11.21
CA LYS A 28 8.16 -7.75 9.99
C LYS A 28 9.02 -7.71 8.74
N ARG A 29 8.70 -8.60 7.79
CA ARG A 29 9.24 -8.52 6.43
C ARG A 29 8.46 -7.48 5.64
N ILE A 30 9.17 -6.49 5.10
CA ILE A 30 8.58 -5.38 4.37
C ILE A 30 9.09 -5.36 2.93
N GLU A 31 8.19 -5.18 1.97
CA GLU A 31 8.55 -4.82 0.61
C GLU A 31 8.29 -3.32 0.39
N VAL A 32 9.30 -2.59 -0.07
CA VAL A 32 9.20 -1.14 -0.32
C VAL A 32 9.28 -0.88 -1.82
N LYS A 33 8.31 -0.12 -2.35
CA LYS A 33 8.25 0.32 -3.75
C LYS A 33 8.02 1.81 -3.84
N ARG A 34 8.38 2.38 -5.00
CA ARG A 34 8.03 3.76 -5.37
C ARG A 34 6.97 3.75 -6.45
N ASP A 35 5.99 4.62 -6.33
CA ASP A 35 5.04 4.95 -7.39
C ASP A 35 5.23 6.43 -7.79
N SER A 36 5.44 6.67 -9.08
CA SER A 36 5.68 8.01 -9.63
C SER A 36 4.49 8.59 -10.39
N TRP A 37 3.36 7.89 -10.40
CA TRP A 37 2.18 8.24 -11.18
C TRP A 37 0.95 8.51 -10.31
N VAL A 38 1.00 8.11 -9.04
CA VAL A 38 -0.08 8.37 -8.07
C VAL A 38 -0.48 9.84 -7.99
N GLY A 39 0.48 10.77 -7.97
CA GLY A 39 0.20 12.22 -7.92
C GLY A 39 -0.49 12.78 -9.16
N ARG A 40 -0.41 12.08 -10.30
CA ARG A 40 -1.06 12.47 -11.56
C ARG A 40 -2.38 11.78 -11.79
N THR A 41 -2.50 10.52 -11.34
CA THR A 41 -3.59 9.62 -11.72
C THR A 41 -4.54 9.32 -10.58
N GLY A 42 -4.13 9.55 -9.33
CA GLY A 42 -4.86 9.10 -8.14
C GLY A 42 -4.86 7.58 -7.93
N ASN A 43 -4.17 6.82 -8.80
CA ASN A 43 -4.10 5.37 -8.75
C ASN A 43 -2.70 4.91 -8.35
N ILE A 44 -2.61 3.82 -7.60
CA ILE A 44 -1.38 3.07 -7.41
C ILE A 44 -1.32 1.91 -8.40
N ALA A 45 -0.12 1.58 -8.88
CA ALA A 45 0.10 0.41 -9.71
C ALA A 45 0.68 -0.75 -8.89
N ILE A 46 -0.05 -1.88 -8.84
CA ILE A 46 0.40 -3.09 -8.15
C ILE A 46 0.76 -4.16 -9.17
N GLU A 47 2.05 -4.44 -9.32
CA GLU A 47 2.57 -5.48 -10.21
C GLU A 47 2.25 -6.88 -9.68
N TYR A 48 1.76 -7.77 -10.56
CA TYR A 48 1.53 -9.18 -10.25
C TYR A 48 2.20 -10.16 -11.24
N GLU A 49 2.67 -9.69 -12.39
CA GLU A 49 3.34 -10.51 -13.39
C GLU A 49 4.40 -9.70 -14.14
N SER A 50 5.49 -10.37 -14.53
CA SER A 50 6.47 -9.85 -15.48
C SER A 50 6.90 -10.96 -16.44
N ARG A 51 6.86 -10.67 -17.75
CA ARG A 51 7.27 -11.61 -18.82
C ARG A 51 6.59 -12.98 -18.75
N GLY A 52 5.29 -13.02 -18.44
CA GLY A 52 4.52 -14.27 -18.35
C GLY A 52 4.79 -15.08 -17.08
N LYS A 53 5.48 -14.52 -16.09
CA LYS A 53 5.77 -15.18 -14.80
C LYS A 53 5.22 -14.35 -13.65
N PRO A 54 4.66 -14.99 -12.61
CA PRO A 54 4.23 -14.30 -11.39
C PRO A 54 5.37 -13.45 -10.82
N SER A 55 5.04 -12.22 -10.42
CA SER A 55 5.99 -11.27 -9.81
C SER A 55 5.29 -10.36 -8.79
N GLY A 56 6.06 -9.51 -8.12
CA GLY A 56 5.52 -8.50 -7.20
C GLY A 56 4.58 -9.08 -6.15
N ILE A 57 3.34 -8.58 -6.11
CA ILE A 57 2.35 -8.95 -5.11
C ILE A 57 1.97 -10.45 -5.14
N ALA A 58 2.17 -11.11 -6.30
CA ALA A 58 1.84 -12.52 -6.47
C ALA A 58 2.89 -13.46 -5.85
N THR A 59 4.13 -13.00 -5.67
CA THR A 59 5.25 -13.85 -5.21
C THR A 59 5.93 -13.34 -3.95
N THR A 60 5.60 -12.12 -3.50
CA THR A 60 6.20 -11.55 -2.29
C THR A 60 5.96 -12.42 -1.06
N LYS A 61 6.95 -12.42 -0.18
CA LYS A 61 6.86 -13.00 1.17
C LYS A 61 6.77 -11.92 2.25
N ALA A 62 6.66 -10.65 1.85
CA ALA A 62 6.49 -9.56 2.79
C ALA A 62 5.14 -9.67 3.52
N GLU A 63 5.16 -9.33 4.80
CA GLU A 63 3.95 -9.18 5.62
C GLU A 63 3.34 -7.80 5.36
N TYR A 64 4.17 -6.79 5.12
CA TYR A 64 3.74 -5.42 4.82
C TYR A 64 4.35 -4.88 3.53
N TRP A 65 3.61 -3.99 2.89
CA TRP A 65 4.00 -3.30 1.69
C TRP A 65 4.00 -1.79 1.96
N ILE A 66 5.12 -1.13 1.66
CA ILE A 66 5.24 0.33 1.73
C ILE A 66 5.35 0.88 0.32
N ILE A 67 4.46 1.82 -0.01
CA ILE A 67 4.49 2.55 -1.27
C ILE A 67 4.89 3.98 -0.98
N ILE A 68 6.07 4.39 -1.46
CA ILE A 68 6.55 5.75 -1.41
C ILE A 68 6.01 6.50 -2.64
N PHE A 69 5.30 7.59 -2.40
CA PHE A 69 4.78 8.43 -3.47
C PHE A 69 5.86 9.42 -3.89
N SER A 70 6.36 9.24 -5.10
CA SER A 70 7.46 10.03 -5.66
C SER A 70 6.94 11.15 -6.58
N ARG A 71 7.86 11.95 -7.14
CA ARG A 71 7.58 13.08 -8.05
C ARG A 71 6.72 14.18 -7.41
N GLU A 72 5.43 14.28 -7.73
CA GLU A 72 4.56 15.35 -7.23
C GLU A 72 4.50 15.38 -5.69
N TYR A 73 4.76 14.24 -5.04
CA TYR A 73 4.84 14.11 -3.59
C TYR A 73 6.26 14.20 -3.00
N ASP A 74 7.30 14.22 -3.83
CA ASP A 74 8.71 14.38 -3.39
C ASP A 74 9.14 13.38 -2.28
N ASP A 75 8.67 12.13 -2.36
CA ASP A 75 8.89 11.07 -1.36
C ASP A 75 8.37 11.40 0.06
N LYS A 76 7.57 12.47 0.23
CA LYS A 76 7.04 12.94 1.54
C LYS A 76 5.80 12.21 2.01
N VAL A 77 5.17 11.43 1.14
CA VAL A 77 3.97 10.65 1.46
C VAL A 77 4.27 9.18 1.22
N MET A 78 3.99 8.37 2.23
CA MET A 78 4.15 6.93 2.17
C MET A 78 2.87 6.26 2.65
N LEU A 79 2.49 5.17 2.00
CA LEU A 79 1.36 4.34 2.38
C LEU A 79 1.87 2.98 2.85
N VAL A 80 1.55 2.63 4.09
CA VAL A 80 1.88 1.34 4.70
C VAL A 80 0.63 0.46 4.71
N LEU A 81 0.73 -0.75 4.17
CA LEU A 81 -0.39 -1.68 4.04
C LEU A 81 0.02 -3.08 4.45
N GLU A 82 -0.88 -3.80 5.12
CA GLU A 82 -0.74 -5.25 5.23
C GLU A 82 -0.83 -5.87 3.82
N THR A 83 0.07 -6.79 3.52
CA THR A 83 0.20 -7.39 2.18
C THR A 83 -1.03 -8.21 1.83
N GLU A 84 -1.64 -8.92 2.79
CA GLU A 84 -2.85 -9.71 2.53
C GLU A 84 -4.04 -8.82 2.17
N ARG A 85 -4.20 -7.70 2.87
CA ARG A 85 -5.20 -6.69 2.49
C ARG A 85 -4.96 -6.15 1.08
N LEU A 86 -3.72 -5.84 0.73
CA LEU A 86 -3.38 -5.37 -0.61
C LEU A 86 -3.68 -6.43 -1.68
N LYS A 87 -3.42 -7.71 -1.40
CA LYS A 87 -3.78 -8.83 -2.28
C LYS A 87 -5.29 -8.95 -2.48
N GLU A 88 -6.10 -8.79 -1.44
CA GLU A 88 -7.57 -8.81 -1.57
C GLU A 88 -8.07 -7.72 -2.51
N VAL A 89 -7.61 -6.48 -2.32
CA VAL A 89 -8.01 -5.36 -3.18
C VAL A 89 -7.50 -5.59 -4.60
N ALA A 90 -6.23 -5.95 -4.78
CA ALA A 90 -5.65 -6.22 -6.10
C ALA A 90 -6.41 -7.31 -6.87
N ARG A 91 -6.84 -8.40 -6.21
CA ARG A 91 -7.64 -9.46 -6.85
C ARG A 91 -8.98 -8.96 -7.36
N ARG A 92 -9.68 -8.09 -6.61
CA ARG A 92 -10.95 -7.49 -7.09
C ARG A 92 -10.75 -6.68 -8.37
N TYR A 93 -9.69 -5.87 -8.42
CA TYR A 93 -9.34 -5.07 -9.59
C TYR A 93 -8.86 -5.92 -10.78
N LEU A 94 -8.17 -7.03 -10.51
CA LEU A 94 -7.79 -8.00 -11.53
C LEU A 94 -9.02 -8.63 -12.19
N LEU A 95 -10.02 -9.03 -11.40
CA LEU A 95 -11.27 -9.62 -11.89
C LEU A 95 -12.06 -8.63 -12.75
N ASN A 96 -12.01 -7.34 -12.42
CA ASN A 96 -12.63 -6.26 -13.20
C ASN A 96 -11.84 -5.88 -14.47
N LYS A 97 -10.75 -6.59 -14.78
CA LYS A 97 -9.86 -6.37 -15.94
C LYS A 97 -9.21 -4.98 -15.97
N GLU A 98 -8.98 -4.36 -14.82
CA GLU A 98 -8.25 -3.08 -14.70
C GLU A 98 -6.73 -3.31 -14.76
N ILE A 99 -6.26 -3.87 -15.88
CA ILE A 99 -4.88 -4.32 -16.09
C ILE A 99 -4.15 -3.33 -17.00
N LYS A 100 -2.91 -2.98 -16.64
CA LYS A 100 -2.04 -2.14 -17.45
C LYS A 100 -0.65 -2.75 -17.60
N LYS A 101 -0.13 -2.73 -18.83
CA LYS A 101 1.28 -2.98 -19.10
C LYS A 101 2.11 -1.77 -18.68
N MET A 102 3.16 -2.02 -17.91
CA MET A 102 3.95 -1.00 -17.22
C MET A 102 5.43 -1.42 -17.21
N GLY A 103 6.29 -0.52 -16.70
CA GLY A 103 7.73 -0.74 -16.55
C GLY A 103 8.51 -0.54 -17.84
N ASP A 104 9.83 -0.64 -17.72
CA ASP A 104 10.71 -0.49 -18.87
C ASP A 104 10.46 -1.64 -19.86
N SER A 105 10.20 -1.28 -21.11
CA SER A 105 9.78 -2.20 -22.18
C SER A 105 8.36 -2.80 -22.05
N ASN A 106 7.47 -2.26 -21.19
CA ASN A 106 6.08 -2.73 -21.05
C ASN A 106 5.95 -4.24 -20.76
N THR A 107 6.90 -4.78 -19.99
CA THR A 107 7.00 -6.23 -19.70
C THR A 107 6.29 -6.64 -18.42
N SER A 108 5.91 -5.70 -17.57
CA SER A 108 5.19 -5.94 -16.32
C SER A 108 3.70 -5.69 -16.49
N LEU A 109 2.88 -6.49 -15.82
CA LEU A 109 1.45 -6.29 -15.69
C LEU A 109 1.12 -5.84 -14.26
N CYS A 110 0.42 -4.71 -14.17
CA CYS A 110 -0.08 -4.17 -12.93
C CYS A 110 -1.60 -4.09 -12.96
N VAL A 111 -2.22 -4.20 -11.79
CA VAL A 111 -3.56 -3.65 -11.57
C VAL A 111 -3.44 -2.20 -11.13
N LEU A 112 -4.35 -1.35 -11.60
CA LEU A 112 -4.44 0.04 -11.14
C LEU A 112 -5.52 0.12 -10.06
N ILE A 113 -5.17 0.63 -8.88
CA ILE A 113 -6.09 0.72 -7.75
C ILE A 113 -6.20 2.19 -7.36
N PRO A 114 -7.40 2.81 -7.38
CA PRO A 114 -7.61 4.14 -6.84
C PRO A 114 -7.19 4.21 -5.37
N LEU A 115 -6.45 5.25 -5.00
CA LEU A 115 -5.97 5.46 -3.64
C LEU A 115 -7.11 5.42 -2.61
N ALA A 116 -8.28 5.95 -2.99
CA ALA A 116 -9.50 5.97 -2.17
C ALA A 116 -10.06 4.57 -1.84
N GLU A 117 -9.77 3.55 -2.66
CA GLU A 117 -10.28 2.19 -2.46
C GLU A 117 -9.37 1.35 -1.56
N ILE A 118 -8.13 1.80 -1.33
CA ILE A 118 -7.17 1.09 -0.46
C ILE A 118 -7.59 1.18 1.00
N SER A 119 -8.00 2.37 1.44
CA SER A 119 -8.40 2.66 2.82
C SER A 119 -9.88 2.35 3.09
N ASN A 120 -10.65 1.95 2.08
CA ASN A 120 -12.07 1.69 2.25
C ASN A 120 -12.30 0.30 2.85
N PHE A 121 -12.50 0.25 4.18
CA PHE A 121 -12.82 -0.97 4.92
C PHE A 121 -14.32 -1.28 4.97
N GLN A 122 -15.18 -0.40 4.44
CA GLN A 122 -16.60 -0.72 4.33
C GLN A 122 -16.78 -1.80 3.27
N THR A 123 -17.27 -2.95 3.71
CA THR A 123 -17.79 -3.98 2.83
C THR A 123 -18.93 -3.34 2.04
N LYS A 124 -18.75 -3.13 0.74
CA LYS A 124 -19.89 -2.87 -0.15
C LYS A 124 -20.72 -4.16 -0.13
N ILE A 125 -21.76 -4.18 0.71
CA ILE A 125 -22.83 -5.19 0.71
C ILE A 125 -23.65 -5.02 -0.56
#